data_AF-A0A8C4DMD3-F1
#
_entry.id   AF-A0A8C4DMD3-F1
#
_cell.length_a   1.000
_cell.length_b   1.000
_cell.length_c   1.000
_cell.angle_alpha   90.00
_cell.angle_beta   90.00
_cell.angle_gamma   90.00
#
_symmetry.space_group_name_H-M   'P 1'
#
loop_
_entity.id
_entity.type
_entity.pdbx_description
1 polymer ?
#
loop_
_entity_poly.entity_id
_entity_poly.type
_entity_poly.pdbx_seq_one_letter_code
_entity_poly.pdbx_strand_id
1 'polypeptide(L)'
;IHCVHLAKQLAGSCIRLCRGPRAVFSRILLLFSLTDTMDEEEMAAGGQSQLFTILLVNSGRLAFPDYTVQRTAKVFQDREDLIRYEAAMRALQEVVSAMQGGQWEDAMELYTAAKNACHQEKLPVFLRSFTTGWAYTRILSRGVEILQRLRRYEEAIEELRSLLSQSVFCPDSRGRWWDRLALNLHQHLKKPEQVICAIRDGLSDPLVRTGHKLSLHQRAVRMKESASFKKYRLQLKDLPTIQVQDVKHVTIRGQLFPHEGGMGKSKFLIPANGEGGESANATVIGSVEELSLAHYRQQDFDQGIHGEGSTFSTLFALLLWDIIFMEGIPDVFRNPYQTCPLDLYTDCFYENRKEAIDSRVQLIHEASVETLHDMLEDVWTSQEGKVCSLVSWERFSSLQQAQSLVSCMGGAFLGGVIARMSKDYRHCRGGLPDLVVWNTSNNSYKLVEVKGPSDRLSQKQQIWLDELQKLGADVEVCHVEATGARGVRLE
;
A
#
# COMPACT_ATOMS: atom_id res chain seq x y z
N ILE A 1 39.98 -1.80 -35.15
CA ILE A 1 39.19 -1.84 -36.41
C ILE A 1 38.97 -3.27 -36.91
N HIS A 2 40.02 -4.10 -37.01
CA HIS A 2 39.91 -5.50 -37.45
C HIS A 2 38.95 -6.36 -36.59
N CYS A 3 39.00 -6.23 -35.26
CA CYS A 3 38.10 -6.96 -34.35
C CYS A 3 36.62 -6.58 -34.52
N VAL A 4 36.30 -5.33 -34.85
CA VAL A 4 34.91 -4.88 -35.07
C VAL A 4 34.37 -5.43 -36.39
N HIS A 5 35.22 -5.56 -37.42
CA HIS A 5 34.82 -6.11 -38.70
C HIS A 5 34.52 -7.61 -38.61
N LEU A 6 35.39 -8.38 -37.94
CA LEU A 6 35.16 -9.80 -37.68
C LEU A 6 33.91 -10.02 -36.81
N ALA A 7 33.72 -9.19 -35.77
CA ALA A 7 32.51 -9.26 -34.94
C ALA A 7 31.22 -8.98 -35.74
N LYS A 8 31.24 -8.01 -36.67
CA LYS A 8 30.09 -7.74 -37.56
C LYS A 8 29.83 -8.89 -38.53
N GLN A 9 30.88 -9.54 -39.04
CA GLN A 9 30.73 -10.72 -39.91
C GLN A 9 30.11 -11.90 -39.13
N LEU A 10 30.56 -12.15 -37.90
CA LEU A 10 30.03 -13.21 -37.03
C LEU A 10 28.58 -12.92 -36.58
N ALA A 11 28.25 -11.66 -36.30
CA ALA A 11 26.90 -11.27 -35.88
C ALA A 11 25.85 -11.38 -37.00
N GLY A 12 26.26 -11.32 -38.27
CA GLY A 12 25.36 -11.42 -39.42
C GLY A 12 24.41 -10.22 -39.56
N SER A 13 23.22 -10.47 -40.10
CA SER A 13 22.22 -9.40 -40.31
C SER A 13 21.51 -9.08 -39.00
N CYS A 14 21.80 -7.89 -38.45
CA CYS A 14 21.14 -7.39 -37.25
C CYS A 14 20.24 -6.20 -37.57
N ILE A 15 19.08 -6.14 -36.93
CA ILE A 15 18.20 -4.96 -36.96
C ILE A 15 18.21 -4.26 -35.60
N ARG A 16 18.10 -2.93 -35.63
CA ARG A 16 17.92 -2.12 -34.41
C ARG A 16 16.98 -0.97 -34.72
N LEU A 17 15.99 -0.77 -33.85
CA LEU A 17 15.06 0.35 -33.98
C LEU A 17 15.80 1.70 -33.94
N CYS A 18 15.38 2.62 -34.80
CA CYS A 18 15.90 3.99 -34.83
C CYS A 18 15.57 4.72 -33.52
N ARG A 19 16.58 5.35 -32.89
CA ARG A 19 16.42 6.02 -31.59
C ARG A 19 15.43 7.18 -31.60
N GLY A 20 15.41 7.98 -32.66
CA GLY A 20 14.54 9.16 -32.79
C GLY A 20 13.05 8.83 -32.72
N PRO A 21 12.51 8.03 -33.67
CA PRO A 21 11.11 7.60 -33.63
C PRO A 21 10.75 6.84 -32.35
N ARG A 22 11.63 5.94 -31.89
CA ARG A 22 11.42 5.21 -30.63
C ARG A 22 11.21 6.16 -29.44
N ALA A 23 12.02 7.22 -29.32
CA ALA A 23 11.89 8.18 -28.22
C ALA A 23 10.57 8.96 -28.25
N VAL A 24 10.00 9.21 -29.43
CA VAL A 24 8.66 9.83 -29.55
C VAL A 24 7.60 8.90 -28.98
N PHE A 25 7.59 7.62 -29.39
CA PHE A 25 6.64 6.64 -28.85
C PHE A 25 6.82 6.41 -27.35
N SER A 26 8.06 6.38 -26.85
CA SER A 26 8.31 6.28 -25.40
C SER A 26 7.69 7.44 -24.63
N ARG A 27 7.73 8.67 -25.15
CA ARG A 27 7.05 9.82 -24.52
C ARG A 27 5.53 9.74 -24.59
N ILE A 28 4.97 9.23 -25.69
CA ILE A 28 3.53 8.99 -25.81
C ILE A 28 3.08 7.97 -24.76
N LEU A 29 3.83 6.87 -24.60
CA LEU A 29 3.56 5.85 -23.59
C LEU A 29 3.72 6.40 -22.17
N LEU A 30 4.72 7.25 -21.91
CA LEU A 30 4.88 7.94 -20.63
C LEU A 30 3.67 8.82 -20.29
N LEU A 31 3.12 9.56 -21.26
CA LEU A 31 1.91 10.39 -21.07
C LEU A 31 0.67 9.53 -20.81
N PHE A 32 0.58 8.36 -21.43
CA PHE A 32 -0.49 7.39 -21.18
C PHE A 32 -0.41 6.82 -19.75
N SER A 33 0.80 6.50 -19.27
CA SER A 33 1.00 5.86 -17.97
C SER A 33 0.99 6.80 -16.77
N LEU A 34 0.86 8.13 -16.95
CA LEU A 34 0.76 9.05 -15.80
C LEU A 34 -0.42 8.72 -14.90
N THR A 35 -1.48 8.18 -15.49
CA THR A 35 -2.71 7.85 -14.78
C THR A 35 -2.76 6.42 -14.25
N ASP A 36 -1.69 5.66 -14.47
CA ASP A 36 -1.53 4.35 -13.87
C ASP A 36 -1.15 4.52 -12.40
N THR A 37 -1.67 3.66 -11.53
CA THR A 37 -1.33 3.74 -10.10
C THR A 37 0.17 3.51 -9.98
N MET A 38 0.91 4.55 -9.57
CA MET A 38 2.37 4.52 -9.47
C MET A 38 2.83 3.60 -8.32
N ASP A 39 2.60 2.30 -8.43
CA ASP A 39 3.39 1.34 -7.68
C ASP A 39 4.76 1.25 -8.38
N GLU A 40 5.81 1.50 -7.60
CA GLU A 40 7.16 1.79 -8.08
C GLU A 40 7.81 0.61 -8.82
N GLU A 41 7.18 -0.57 -8.75
CA GLU A 41 7.61 -1.83 -9.35
C GLU A 41 7.26 -1.93 -10.84
N GLU A 42 6.20 -1.25 -11.32
CA GLU A 42 5.73 -1.40 -12.72
C GLU A 42 6.46 -0.51 -13.73
N MET A 43 7.25 0.46 -13.26
CA MET A 43 8.06 1.33 -14.13
C MET A 43 9.17 0.58 -14.89
N ALA A 44 9.49 -0.65 -14.47
CA ALA A 44 10.49 -1.51 -15.11
C ALA A 44 10.05 -2.10 -16.46
N ALA A 45 8.76 -2.07 -16.81
CA ALA A 45 8.24 -2.76 -18.01
C ALA A 45 8.47 -2.03 -19.34
N GLY A 46 9.11 -0.85 -19.34
CA GLY A 46 9.56 -0.16 -20.56
C GLY A 46 8.47 0.14 -21.59
N GLY A 47 7.21 0.29 -21.18
CA GLY A 47 6.07 0.53 -22.07
C GLY A 47 5.21 -0.69 -22.40
N GLN A 48 5.61 -1.90 -22.01
CA GLN A 48 4.94 -3.15 -22.42
C GLN A 48 3.55 -3.31 -21.81
N SER A 49 3.39 -2.99 -20.51
CA SER A 49 2.08 -3.05 -19.85
C SER A 49 1.09 -2.10 -20.49
N GLN A 50 1.52 -0.88 -20.84
CA GLN A 50 0.66 0.10 -21.50
C GLN A 50 0.19 -0.36 -22.88
N LEU A 51 1.09 -0.96 -23.68
CA LEU A 51 0.73 -1.53 -24.97
C LEU A 51 -0.25 -2.71 -24.84
N PHE A 52 -0.06 -3.53 -23.81
CA PHE A 52 -0.96 -4.64 -23.50
C PHE A 52 -2.35 -4.14 -23.08
N THR A 53 -2.43 -3.12 -22.22
CA THR A 53 -3.69 -2.48 -21.84
C THR A 53 -4.43 -1.94 -23.08
N ILE A 54 -3.72 -1.20 -23.95
CA ILE A 54 -4.31 -0.68 -25.20
C ILE A 54 -4.82 -1.82 -26.08
N LEU A 55 -4.07 -2.92 -26.20
CA LEU A 55 -4.48 -4.09 -26.98
C LEU A 55 -5.75 -4.73 -26.39
N LEU A 56 -5.83 -4.91 -25.07
CA LEU A 56 -6.98 -5.53 -24.43
C LEU A 56 -8.24 -4.69 -24.57
N VAL A 57 -8.14 -3.36 -24.43
CA VAL A 57 -9.25 -2.44 -24.68
C VAL A 57 -9.75 -2.55 -26.11
N ASN A 58 -8.83 -2.49 -27.09
CA ASN A 58 -9.21 -2.57 -28.51
C ASN A 58 -9.83 -3.92 -28.87
N SER A 59 -9.50 -4.99 -28.13
CA SER A 59 -10.11 -6.31 -28.29
C SER A 59 -11.45 -6.48 -27.57
N GLY A 60 -11.91 -5.46 -26.84
CA GLY A 60 -13.15 -5.51 -26.03
C GLY A 60 -13.04 -6.38 -24.78
N ARG A 61 -11.84 -6.83 -24.41
CA ARG A 61 -11.59 -7.70 -23.24
C ARG A 61 -11.34 -6.92 -21.95
N LEU A 62 -11.24 -5.60 -22.04
CA LEU A 62 -10.99 -4.70 -20.92
C LEU A 62 -11.92 -3.50 -21.04
N ALA A 63 -12.68 -3.23 -19.99
CA ALA A 63 -13.56 -2.07 -19.89
C ALA A 63 -13.13 -1.20 -18.70
N PHE A 64 -13.23 0.11 -18.83
CA PHE A 64 -12.97 1.06 -17.74
C PHE A 64 -14.29 1.63 -17.20
N PRO A 65 -14.30 2.13 -15.95
CA PRO A 65 -15.42 2.88 -15.40
C PRO A 65 -15.83 4.05 -16.30
N ASP A 66 -17.11 4.41 -16.28
CA ASP A 66 -17.62 5.57 -17.00
C ASP A 66 -17.42 6.83 -16.17
N TYR A 67 -16.79 7.85 -16.76
CA TYR A 67 -16.57 9.15 -16.15
C TYR A 67 -16.28 10.21 -17.23
N THR A 68 -16.44 11.48 -16.88
CA THR A 68 -16.16 12.60 -17.77
C THR A 68 -14.73 13.11 -17.61
N VAL A 69 -13.99 13.16 -18.72
CA VAL A 69 -12.63 13.71 -18.77
C VAL A 69 -12.69 15.24 -18.78
N GLN A 70 -12.24 15.88 -17.71
CA GLN A 70 -12.19 17.34 -17.57
C GLN A 70 -10.78 17.80 -17.23
N ARG A 71 -10.06 18.36 -18.21
CA ARG A 71 -8.69 18.88 -18.04
C ARG A 71 -8.72 20.41 -17.96
N THR A 72 -8.17 20.98 -16.90
CA THR A 72 -8.01 22.43 -16.72
C THR A 72 -6.53 22.82 -16.54
N ALA A 73 -5.79 22.09 -15.72
CA ALA A 73 -4.39 22.36 -15.46
C ALA A 73 -3.47 21.82 -16.58
N LYS A 74 -2.42 22.59 -16.89
CA LYS A 74 -1.33 22.17 -17.77
C LYS A 74 -0.22 21.54 -16.93
N VAL A 75 -0.08 20.21 -17.02
CA VAL A 75 0.94 19.45 -16.26
C VAL A 75 2.35 19.77 -16.75
N PHE A 76 2.59 19.73 -18.08
CA PHE A 76 3.88 20.08 -18.68
C PHE A 76 3.76 21.41 -19.43
N GLN A 77 4.63 22.37 -19.10
CA GLN A 77 4.56 23.71 -19.68
C GLN A 77 4.89 23.74 -21.16
N ASP A 78 5.83 22.91 -21.60
CA ASP A 78 6.26 22.79 -22.98
C ASP A 78 6.89 21.41 -23.25
N ARG A 79 7.40 21.23 -24.47
CA ARG A 79 8.08 20.00 -24.89
C ARG A 79 9.33 19.73 -24.05
N GLU A 80 10.09 20.75 -23.71
CA GLU A 80 11.33 20.60 -22.96
C GLU A 80 11.06 20.17 -21.52
N ASP A 81 9.94 20.62 -20.96
CA ASP A 81 9.46 20.21 -19.64
C ASP A 81 9.14 18.70 -19.58
N LEU A 82 8.43 18.18 -20.57
CA LEU A 82 8.19 16.74 -20.69
C LEU A 82 9.50 15.96 -20.86
N ILE A 83 10.47 16.49 -21.61
CA ILE A 83 11.77 15.83 -21.79
C ILE A 83 12.58 15.82 -20.50
N ARG A 84 12.56 16.90 -19.71
CA ARG A 84 13.19 16.94 -18.38
C ARG A 84 12.55 15.93 -17.44
N TYR A 85 11.22 15.85 -17.42
CA TYR A 85 10.50 14.84 -16.65
C TYR A 85 10.85 13.42 -17.10
N GLU A 86 10.85 13.12 -18.40
CA GLU A 86 11.26 11.83 -18.96
C GLU A 86 12.68 11.45 -18.50
N ALA A 87 13.62 12.39 -18.54
CA ALA A 87 15.00 12.18 -18.10
C ALA A 87 15.09 11.91 -16.59
N ALA A 88 14.36 12.65 -15.76
CA ALA A 88 14.32 12.44 -14.32
C ALA A 88 13.71 11.07 -13.95
N MET A 89 12.63 10.65 -14.63
CA MET A 89 12.03 9.34 -14.42
C MET A 89 12.96 8.20 -14.84
N ARG A 90 13.72 8.38 -15.94
CA ARG A 90 14.76 7.41 -16.34
C ARG A 90 15.86 7.30 -15.29
N ALA A 91 16.38 8.43 -14.80
CA ALA A 91 17.39 8.44 -13.76
C ALA A 91 16.90 7.74 -12.48
N LEU A 92 15.64 7.98 -12.09
CA LEU A 92 15.02 7.27 -10.97
C LEU A 92 14.97 5.75 -11.20
N GLN A 93 14.58 5.31 -12.39
CA GLN A 93 14.56 3.89 -12.72
C GLN A 93 15.95 3.26 -12.68
N GLU A 94 16.97 3.94 -13.21
CA GLU A 94 18.36 3.47 -13.18
C GLU A 94 18.87 3.31 -11.74
N VAL A 95 18.60 4.30 -10.88
CA VAL A 95 18.92 4.22 -9.44
C VAL A 95 18.23 3.03 -8.78
N VAL A 96 16.92 2.85 -8.99
CA VAL A 96 16.15 1.75 -8.40
C VAL A 96 16.66 0.39 -8.90
N SER A 97 16.94 0.25 -10.19
CA SER A 97 17.47 -0.99 -10.75
C SER A 97 18.86 -1.34 -10.21
N ALA A 98 19.75 -0.36 -10.04
CA ALA A 98 21.05 -0.59 -9.40
C ALA A 98 20.91 -1.04 -7.93
N MET A 99 19.98 -0.43 -7.18
CA MET A 99 19.66 -0.84 -5.80
C MET A 99 19.13 -2.27 -5.74
N GLN A 100 18.21 -2.65 -6.63
CA GLN A 100 17.66 -4.02 -6.70
C GLN A 100 18.73 -5.06 -7.07
N GLY A 101 19.67 -4.69 -7.94
CA GLY A 101 20.84 -5.51 -8.28
C GLY A 101 21.90 -5.60 -7.18
N GLY A 102 21.76 -4.84 -6.08
CA GLY A 102 22.75 -4.78 -5.00
C GLY A 102 24.03 -4.02 -5.37
N GLN A 103 24.03 -3.25 -6.46
CA GLN A 103 25.15 -2.45 -6.97
C GLN A 103 25.13 -1.06 -6.29
N TRP A 104 25.50 -1.01 -5.01
CA TRP A 104 25.32 0.19 -4.18
C TRP A 104 26.26 1.34 -4.55
N GLU A 105 27.46 1.03 -5.04
CA GLU A 105 28.42 2.01 -5.53
C GLU A 105 27.93 2.68 -6.82
N ASP A 106 27.46 1.89 -7.80
CA ASP A 106 26.87 2.41 -9.04
C ASP A 106 25.62 3.25 -8.74
N ALA A 107 24.77 2.79 -7.83
CA ALA A 107 23.60 3.55 -7.37
C ALA A 107 23.98 4.89 -6.74
N MET A 108 25.11 4.95 -6.02
CA MET A 108 25.62 6.17 -5.41
C MET A 108 26.11 7.18 -6.45
N GLU A 109 26.77 6.72 -7.52
CA GLU A 109 27.17 7.59 -8.64
C GLU A 109 25.96 8.19 -9.35
N LEU A 110 24.96 7.36 -9.66
CA LEU A 110 23.71 7.78 -10.29
C LEU A 110 22.94 8.79 -9.42
N TYR A 111 22.81 8.51 -8.12
CA TYR A 111 22.21 9.43 -7.16
C TYR A 111 22.94 10.77 -7.10
N THR A 112 24.28 10.76 -7.05
CA THR A 112 25.09 11.99 -6.95
C THR A 112 24.94 12.86 -8.20
N ALA A 113 24.87 12.24 -9.38
CA ALA A 113 24.63 12.95 -10.64
C ALA A 113 23.25 13.65 -10.68
N ALA A 114 22.24 13.07 -10.04
CA ALA A 114 20.88 13.59 -10.01
C ALA A 114 20.62 14.71 -8.99
N LYS A 115 21.51 14.92 -8.01
CA LYS A 115 21.30 15.79 -6.84
C LYS A 115 21.18 17.30 -7.14
N ASN A 116 21.48 17.76 -8.36
CA ASN A 116 21.65 19.18 -8.69
C ASN A 116 20.47 19.87 -9.41
N ALA A 117 19.24 19.35 -9.34
CA ALA A 117 18.09 19.94 -10.03
C ALA A 117 16.87 20.10 -9.11
N CYS A 118 16.44 21.34 -8.85
CA CYS A 118 15.17 21.60 -8.17
C CYS A 118 14.45 22.79 -8.80
N HIS A 119 13.16 22.61 -9.08
CA HIS A 119 12.25 23.64 -9.56
C HIS A 119 11.03 23.66 -8.63
N GLN A 120 10.45 24.84 -8.40
CA GLN A 120 9.19 24.98 -7.67
C GLN A 120 8.02 24.98 -8.64
N GLU A 121 6.95 24.26 -8.31
CA GLU A 121 5.76 24.17 -9.17
C GLU A 121 4.46 24.33 -8.38
N LYS A 122 3.53 25.09 -8.96
CA LYS A 122 2.20 25.42 -8.39
C LYS A 122 1.12 24.51 -8.97
N LEU A 123 1.26 23.20 -8.78
CA LEU A 123 0.23 22.21 -9.14
C LEU A 123 -0.43 21.61 -7.88
N PRO A 124 -1.71 21.18 -7.93
CA PRO A 124 -2.30 20.33 -6.91
C PRO A 124 -1.44 19.09 -6.69
N VAL A 125 -1.42 18.54 -5.46
CA VAL A 125 -0.49 17.47 -5.08
C VAL A 125 -0.60 16.24 -5.99
N PHE A 126 -1.82 15.88 -6.44
CA PHE A 126 -2.09 14.75 -7.33
C PHE A 126 -1.63 14.94 -8.78
N LEU A 127 -1.34 16.18 -9.21
CA LEU A 127 -0.68 16.46 -10.49
C LEU A 127 0.81 16.77 -10.30
N ARG A 128 1.18 17.30 -9.14
CA ARG A 128 2.57 17.61 -8.79
C ARG A 128 3.44 16.35 -8.75
N SER A 129 2.86 15.17 -8.56
CA SER A 129 3.53 13.87 -8.72
C SER A 129 4.13 13.66 -10.11
N PHE A 130 3.61 14.31 -11.15
CA PHE A 130 4.05 14.18 -12.54
C PHE A 130 5.04 15.25 -12.98
N THR A 131 5.84 15.76 -12.03
CA THR A 131 6.75 16.88 -12.24
C THR A 131 8.19 16.46 -12.06
N THR A 132 9.11 17.21 -12.68
CA THR A 132 10.54 16.94 -12.56
C THR A 132 11.01 17.03 -11.10
N GLY A 133 10.52 18.02 -10.34
CA GLY A 133 10.86 18.19 -8.92
C GLY A 133 10.44 17.01 -8.04
N TRP A 134 9.27 16.42 -8.32
CA TRP A 134 8.82 15.22 -7.60
C TRP A 134 9.69 14.00 -7.90
N ALA A 135 10.04 13.77 -9.17
CA ALA A 135 10.92 12.68 -9.57
C ALA A 135 12.30 12.78 -8.89
N TYR A 136 12.91 13.97 -8.87
CA TYR A 136 14.18 14.17 -8.16
C TYR A 136 14.04 13.99 -6.65
N THR A 137 12.95 14.44 -6.04
CA THR A 137 12.72 14.22 -4.58
C THR A 137 12.63 12.73 -4.25
N ARG A 138 12.04 11.90 -5.14
CA ARG A 138 12.08 10.44 -5.01
C ARG A 138 13.50 9.89 -5.12
N ILE A 139 14.30 10.37 -6.07
CA ILE A 139 15.73 10.00 -6.19
C ILE A 139 16.48 10.34 -4.90
N LEU A 140 16.29 11.53 -4.34
CA LEU A 140 16.92 11.94 -3.08
C LEU A 140 16.48 11.03 -1.92
N SER A 141 15.20 10.66 -1.86
CA SER A 141 14.72 9.69 -0.87
C SER A 141 15.37 8.31 -1.03
N ARG A 142 15.65 7.85 -2.25
CA ARG A 142 16.45 6.64 -2.51
C ARG A 142 17.92 6.80 -2.15
N GLY A 143 18.47 8.00 -2.36
CA GLY A 143 19.80 8.39 -1.92
C GLY A 143 20.03 8.15 -0.43
N VAL A 144 19.05 8.44 0.42
CA VAL A 144 19.11 8.12 1.85
C VAL A 144 19.30 6.62 2.10
N GLU A 145 18.56 5.76 1.38
CA GLU A 145 18.68 4.31 1.51
C GLU A 145 20.06 3.81 1.07
N ILE A 146 20.58 4.34 -0.05
CA ILE A 146 21.93 4.04 -0.58
C ILE A 146 22.99 4.45 0.45
N LEU A 147 22.92 5.68 0.97
CA LEU A 147 23.85 6.18 1.99
C LEU A 147 23.82 5.31 3.25
N GLN A 148 22.64 4.92 3.74
CA GLN A 148 22.51 4.02 4.88
C GLN A 148 23.13 2.65 4.61
N ARG A 149 22.96 2.11 3.40
CA ARG A 149 23.52 0.81 3.01
C ARG A 149 25.04 0.83 2.92
N LEU A 150 25.61 1.93 2.44
CA LEU A 150 27.04 2.23 2.44
C LEU A 150 27.58 2.70 3.80
N ARG A 151 26.73 2.71 4.86
CA ARG A 151 27.06 3.13 6.23
C ARG A 151 27.50 4.59 6.37
N ARG A 152 27.12 5.46 5.43
CA ARG A 152 27.37 6.91 5.41
C ARG A 152 26.25 7.64 6.14
N TYR A 153 26.12 7.40 7.45
CA TYR A 153 24.96 7.82 8.24
C TYR A 153 24.88 9.33 8.48
N GLU A 154 26.02 10.01 8.56
CA GLU A 154 26.11 11.47 8.67
C GLU A 154 25.48 12.14 7.45
N GLU A 155 25.88 11.73 6.25
CA GLU A 155 25.34 12.24 4.98
C GLU A 155 23.87 11.86 4.81
N ALA A 156 23.47 10.66 5.23
CA ALA A 156 22.06 10.26 5.22
C ALA A 156 21.19 11.18 6.10
N ILE A 157 21.72 11.66 7.22
CA ILE A 157 21.03 12.59 8.11
C ILE A 157 20.95 13.99 7.49
N GLU A 158 22.03 14.46 6.87
CA GLU A 158 22.02 15.73 6.13
C GLU A 158 20.97 15.73 5.03
N GLU A 159 20.88 14.64 4.26
CA GLU A 159 19.90 14.52 3.18
C GLU A 159 18.47 14.41 3.71
N LEU A 160 18.25 13.67 4.81
CA LEU A 160 16.94 13.63 5.47
C LEU A 160 16.51 15.01 5.98
N ARG A 161 17.43 15.81 6.53
CA ARG A 161 17.13 17.19 6.96
C ARG A 161 16.79 18.09 5.76
N SER A 162 17.52 17.94 4.66
CA SER A 162 17.22 18.64 3.40
C SER A 162 15.81 18.31 2.91
N LEU A 163 15.47 17.01 2.80
CA LEU A 163 14.14 16.53 2.41
C LEU A 163 13.02 17.04 3.33
N LEU A 164 13.27 17.08 4.65
CA LEU A 164 12.31 17.54 5.65
C LEU A 164 12.13 19.05 5.70
N SER A 165 13.11 19.82 5.23
CA SER A 165 13.07 21.30 5.21
C SER A 165 12.06 21.88 4.21
N GLN A 166 11.68 21.11 3.19
CA GLN A 166 10.68 21.48 2.20
C GLN A 166 9.36 20.73 2.42
N SER A 167 8.23 21.32 2.02
CA SER A 167 6.88 20.73 2.14
C SER A 167 6.15 20.57 0.80
N VAL A 168 6.84 20.82 -0.31
CA VAL A 168 6.27 20.88 -1.66
C VAL A 168 6.17 19.48 -2.28
N PHE A 169 7.22 18.68 -2.18
CA PHE A 169 7.34 17.39 -2.85
C PHE A 169 7.30 16.22 -1.85
N CYS A 170 6.63 15.14 -2.26
CA CYS A 170 6.48 13.90 -1.50
C CYS A 170 6.05 14.10 -0.02
N PRO A 171 5.02 14.93 0.27
CA PRO A 171 4.56 15.17 1.65
C PRO A 171 4.18 13.88 2.38
N ASP A 172 3.69 12.87 1.66
CA ASP A 172 3.35 11.53 2.15
C ASP A 172 4.57 10.73 2.65
N SER A 173 5.77 11.07 2.19
CA SER A 173 7.02 10.39 2.60
C SER A 173 7.62 10.97 3.88
N ARG A 174 7.12 12.11 4.38
CA ARG A 174 7.68 12.80 5.55
C ARG A 174 7.68 11.94 6.82
N GLY A 175 6.66 11.11 7.02
CA GLY A 175 6.64 10.18 8.16
C GLY A 175 7.76 9.16 8.11
N ARG A 176 8.08 8.63 6.93
CA ARG A 176 9.23 7.75 6.72
C ARG A 176 10.53 8.49 6.96
N TRP A 177 10.67 9.72 6.46
CA TRP A 177 11.88 10.53 6.65
C TRP A 177 12.14 10.85 8.12
N TRP A 178 11.12 11.27 8.88
CA TRP A 178 11.25 11.51 10.32
C TRP A 178 11.62 10.23 11.09
N ASP A 179 10.96 9.11 10.79
CA ASP A 179 11.28 7.84 11.46
C ASP A 179 12.71 7.38 11.16
N ARG A 180 13.18 7.49 9.90
CA ARG A 180 14.56 7.17 9.53
C ARG A 180 15.58 8.14 10.13
N LEU A 181 15.26 9.42 10.23
CA LEU A 181 16.11 10.42 10.89
C LEU A 181 16.29 10.07 12.37
N ALA A 182 15.18 9.81 13.07
CA ALA A 182 15.21 9.41 14.48
C ALA A 182 15.97 8.07 14.68
N LEU A 183 15.81 7.12 13.76
CA LEU A 183 16.55 5.85 13.78
C LEU A 183 18.06 6.08 13.63
N ASN A 184 18.49 6.83 12.62
CA ASN A 184 19.90 7.08 12.34
C ASN A 184 20.58 7.81 13.50
N LEU A 185 19.93 8.83 14.05
CA LEU A 185 20.44 9.58 15.20
C LEU A 185 20.54 8.71 16.46
N HIS A 186 19.61 7.76 16.64
CA HIS A 186 19.58 6.90 17.82
C HIS A 186 20.58 5.76 17.71
N GLN A 187 20.47 4.92 16.68
CA GLN A 187 21.18 3.66 16.58
C GLN A 187 22.61 3.82 16.04
N HIS A 188 22.81 4.73 15.07
CA HIS A 188 24.08 4.83 14.36
C HIS A 188 24.96 5.95 14.94
N LEU A 189 24.45 7.18 15.06
CA LEU A 189 25.24 8.31 15.57
C LEU A 189 25.20 8.47 17.09
N LYS A 190 24.28 7.79 17.79
CA LYS A 190 24.12 7.84 19.26
C LYS A 190 24.03 9.27 19.81
N LYS A 191 23.23 10.14 19.17
CA LYS A 191 23.02 11.55 19.55
C LYS A 191 21.67 11.75 20.26
N PRO A 192 21.55 11.48 21.58
CA PRO A 192 20.27 11.39 22.29
C PRO A 192 19.42 12.68 22.22
N GLU A 193 20.03 13.85 22.40
CA GLU A 193 19.31 15.14 22.36
C GLU A 193 18.71 15.40 20.98
N GLN A 194 19.45 15.09 19.91
CA GLN A 194 18.97 15.26 18.54
C GLN A 194 17.84 14.28 18.20
N VAL A 195 17.88 13.05 18.73
CA VAL A 195 16.78 12.09 18.58
C VAL A 195 15.50 12.63 19.21
N ILE A 196 15.58 13.19 20.43
CA ILE A 196 14.41 13.71 21.14
C ILE A 196 13.80 14.89 20.37
N CYS A 197 14.63 15.79 19.83
CA CYS A 197 14.13 16.85 18.94
C CYS A 197 13.47 16.28 17.68
N ALA A 198 14.12 15.34 16.99
CA ALA A 198 13.55 14.74 15.78
C ALA A 198 12.20 14.02 16.03
N ILE A 199 12.06 13.34 17.18
CA ILE A 199 10.79 12.71 17.57
C ILE A 199 9.73 13.78 17.84
N ARG A 200 10.06 14.84 18.58
CA ARG A 200 9.13 15.93 18.91
C ARG A 200 8.61 16.61 17.64
N ASP A 201 9.52 16.94 16.75
CA ASP A 201 9.21 17.64 15.50
C ASP A 201 8.40 16.73 14.57
N GLY A 202 8.79 15.45 14.45
CA GLY A 202 8.03 14.47 13.67
C GLY A 202 6.64 14.15 14.22
N LEU A 203 6.44 14.17 15.54
CA LEU A 203 5.11 14.04 16.15
C LEU A 203 4.24 15.29 15.95
N SER A 204 4.86 16.46 15.86
CA SER A 204 4.20 17.76 15.66
C SER A 204 3.91 18.06 14.19
N ASP A 205 4.58 17.37 13.26
CA ASP A 205 4.40 17.54 11.82
C ASP A 205 3.00 17.02 11.38
N PRO A 206 2.14 17.88 10.82
CA PRO A 206 0.77 17.50 10.43
C PRO A 206 0.75 16.51 9.26
N LEU A 207 1.80 16.45 8.45
CA LEU A 207 1.90 15.56 7.29
C LEU A 207 2.35 14.15 7.67
N VAL A 208 2.81 13.93 8.92
CA VAL A 208 3.16 12.60 9.43
C VAL A 208 1.89 11.87 9.86
N ARG A 209 1.62 10.73 9.21
CA ARG A 209 0.44 9.90 9.48
C ARG A 209 0.63 8.93 10.62
N THR A 210 -0.49 8.40 11.11
CA THR A 210 -0.63 7.69 12.38
C THR A 210 0.39 6.56 12.56
N GLY A 211 0.67 5.75 11.53
CA GLY A 211 1.65 4.65 11.61
C GLY A 211 3.07 5.12 11.97
N HIS A 212 3.56 6.15 11.30
CA HIS A 212 4.88 6.72 11.60
C HIS A 212 4.89 7.52 12.90
N LYS A 213 3.77 8.20 13.24
CA LYS A 213 3.61 8.84 14.55
C LYS A 213 3.74 7.82 15.68
N LEU A 214 3.09 6.65 15.55
CA LEU A 214 3.19 5.57 16.53
C LEU A 214 4.62 5.00 16.60
N SER A 215 5.31 4.83 15.46
CA SER A 215 6.73 4.40 15.47
C SER A 215 7.63 5.37 16.25
N LEU A 216 7.48 6.67 16.00
CA LEU A 216 8.21 7.72 16.72
C LEU A 216 7.89 7.72 18.21
N HIS A 217 6.61 7.61 18.56
CA HIS A 217 6.16 7.52 19.96
C HIS A 217 6.74 6.28 20.66
N GLN A 218 6.61 5.10 20.07
CA GLN A 218 7.16 3.85 20.61
C GLN A 218 8.70 3.91 20.76
N ARG A 219 9.40 4.63 19.88
CA ARG A 219 10.84 4.88 20.02
C ARG A 219 11.13 5.72 21.28
N ALA A 220 10.37 6.79 21.53
CA ALA A 220 10.50 7.58 22.75
C ALA A 220 10.21 6.77 24.01
N VAL A 221 9.18 5.92 24.00
CA VAL A 221 8.86 5.01 25.13
C VAL A 221 10.04 4.08 25.43
N ARG A 222 10.57 3.37 24.41
CA ARG A 222 11.75 2.49 24.59
C ARG A 222 12.97 3.24 25.10
N MET A 223 13.20 4.47 24.63
CA MET A 223 14.28 5.32 25.15
C MET A 223 14.06 5.65 26.63
N LYS A 224 12.84 6.02 27.03
CA LYS A 224 12.50 6.41 28.41
C LYS A 224 12.71 5.26 29.41
N GLU A 225 12.41 4.04 28.99
CA GLU A 225 12.56 2.80 29.78
C GLU A 225 14.03 2.38 29.92
N SER A 226 14.85 2.67 28.91
CA SER A 226 16.26 2.31 28.92
C SER A 226 17.08 3.04 30.00
N ALA A 227 17.96 2.29 30.66
CA ALA A 227 18.84 2.82 31.69
C ALA A 227 19.84 3.87 31.17
N SER A 228 20.22 3.81 29.89
CA SER A 228 21.18 4.76 29.29
C SER A 228 20.59 6.16 29.08
N PHE A 229 19.27 6.31 29.14
CA PHE A 229 18.57 7.58 28.92
C PHE A 229 17.95 8.18 30.19
N LYS A 230 18.38 7.73 31.38
CA LYS A 230 17.89 8.24 32.68
C LYS A 230 17.89 9.78 32.77
N LYS A 231 18.95 10.43 32.29
CA LYS A 231 19.10 11.91 32.24
C LYS A 231 18.00 12.61 31.44
N TYR A 232 17.47 11.96 30.41
CA TYR A 232 16.53 12.55 29.45
C TYR A 232 15.06 12.21 29.74
N ARG A 233 14.76 11.53 30.86
CA ARG A 233 13.41 11.05 31.17
C ARG A 233 12.37 12.15 31.29
N LEU A 234 12.74 13.35 31.77
CA LEU A 234 11.83 14.49 31.84
C LEU A 234 11.44 14.95 30.44
N GLN A 235 12.43 15.22 29.58
CA GLN A 235 12.19 15.61 28.19
C GLN A 235 11.38 14.58 27.39
N LEU A 236 11.58 13.29 27.66
CA LEU A 236 10.82 12.20 27.04
C LEU A 236 9.38 12.09 27.58
N LYS A 237 9.10 12.56 28.80
CA LYS A 237 7.74 12.62 29.35
C LYS A 237 6.92 13.77 28.75
N ASP A 238 7.58 14.84 28.35
CA ASP A 238 6.94 16.03 27.77
C ASP A 238 6.52 15.84 26.30
N LEU A 239 6.87 14.70 25.69
CA LEU A 239 6.51 14.39 24.30
C LEU A 239 5.02 14.00 24.18
N PRO A 240 4.38 14.30 23.04
CA PRO A 240 3.03 13.84 22.74
C PRO A 240 2.89 12.32 22.90
N THR A 241 1.83 11.90 23.59
CA THR A 241 1.53 10.48 23.83
C THR A 241 0.45 10.01 22.87
N ILE A 242 0.66 8.82 22.30
CA ILE A 242 -0.32 8.16 21.42
C ILE A 242 -0.75 6.89 22.14
N GLN A 243 -2.04 6.80 22.44
CA GLN A 243 -2.63 5.61 23.02
C GLN A 243 -3.22 4.75 21.91
N VAL A 244 -2.88 3.47 21.93
CA VAL A 244 -3.45 2.42 21.08
C VAL A 244 -3.87 1.31 22.03
N GLN A 245 -5.14 0.92 21.98
CA GLN A 245 -5.64 -0.15 22.84
C GLN A 245 -5.12 -1.49 22.33
N ASP A 246 -4.80 -2.38 23.28
CA ASP A 246 -4.44 -3.75 22.95
C ASP A 246 -5.71 -4.55 22.65
N VAL A 247 -5.59 -5.52 21.76
CA VAL A 247 -6.72 -6.34 21.32
C VAL A 247 -6.63 -7.75 21.89
N LYS A 248 -7.66 -8.56 21.69
CA LYS A 248 -7.64 -9.96 22.11
C LYS A 248 -6.63 -10.75 21.29
N HIS A 249 -5.80 -11.55 21.95
CA HIS A 249 -4.85 -12.45 21.32
C HIS A 249 -5.25 -13.91 21.59
N VAL A 250 -5.18 -14.74 20.55
CA VAL A 250 -5.38 -16.19 20.64
C VAL A 250 -4.20 -16.91 20.01
N THR A 251 -3.98 -18.16 20.43
CA THR A 251 -2.91 -18.99 19.88
C THR A 251 -3.50 -20.30 19.39
N ILE A 252 -3.21 -20.63 18.12
CA ILE A 252 -3.55 -21.92 17.52
C ILE A 252 -2.27 -22.68 17.18
N ARG A 253 -2.39 -24.00 17.07
CA ARG A 253 -1.26 -24.89 16.75
C ARG A 253 -1.45 -25.47 15.36
N GLY A 254 -0.39 -25.42 14.56
CA GLY A 254 -0.34 -26.00 13.22
C GLY A 254 0.88 -26.89 13.04
N GLN A 255 0.70 -28.05 12.41
CA GLN A 255 1.83 -28.90 12.05
C GLN A 255 2.57 -28.29 10.86
N LEU A 256 3.85 -27.95 11.06
CA LEU A 256 4.66 -27.30 10.03
C LEU A 256 5.01 -28.30 8.92
N PHE A 257 4.82 -27.90 7.66
CA PHE A 257 5.30 -28.63 6.49
C PHE A 257 6.74 -28.20 6.17
N PRO A 258 7.74 -29.08 6.33
CA PRO A 258 9.13 -28.73 6.08
C PRO A 258 9.36 -28.48 4.58
N HIS A 259 9.82 -27.28 4.23
CA HIS A 259 10.32 -26.99 2.89
C HIS A 259 11.85 -27.16 2.85
N GLU A 260 12.35 -27.88 1.84
CA GLU A 260 13.79 -27.92 1.56
C GLU A 260 14.27 -26.53 1.13
N GLY A 261 15.27 -25.99 1.84
CA GLY A 261 15.93 -24.72 1.48
C GLY A 261 15.70 -23.52 2.40
N GLY A 262 14.84 -23.63 3.43
CA GLY A 262 14.75 -22.66 4.55
C GLY A 262 14.33 -21.21 4.20
N MET A 263 14.17 -20.89 2.92
CA MET A 263 13.77 -19.58 2.41
C MET A 263 12.40 -19.69 1.76
N GLY A 264 11.34 -19.45 2.54
CA GLY A 264 9.96 -19.43 2.04
C GLY A 264 8.96 -19.08 3.14
N LYS A 265 7.76 -18.65 2.76
CA LYS A 265 6.64 -18.46 3.71
C LYS A 265 6.34 -19.81 4.39
N SER A 266 6.09 -19.80 5.70
CA SER A 266 5.74 -21.01 6.45
C SER A 266 4.49 -21.66 5.85
N LYS A 267 4.54 -22.99 5.68
CA LYS A 267 3.43 -23.82 5.20
C LYS A 267 3.04 -24.83 6.27
N PHE A 268 1.76 -25.12 6.37
CA PHE A 268 1.19 -25.99 7.40
C PHE A 268 0.36 -27.11 6.77
N LEU A 269 0.30 -28.23 7.47
CA LEU A 269 -0.60 -29.33 7.14
C LEU A 269 -2.00 -29.04 7.71
N ILE A 270 -3.01 -29.06 6.85
CA ILE A 270 -4.41 -28.76 7.18
C ILE A 270 -5.25 -30.00 6.84
N PRO A 271 -6.05 -30.53 7.78
CA PRO A 271 -7.00 -31.60 7.48
C PRO A 271 -8.00 -31.16 6.39
N ALA A 272 -8.19 -31.97 5.36
CA ALA A 272 -9.19 -31.70 4.33
C ALA A 272 -10.58 -32.08 4.86
N ASN A 273 -11.52 -31.13 4.84
CA ASN A 273 -12.92 -31.44 5.08
C ASN A 273 -13.54 -32.01 3.79
N GLY A 274 -13.43 -33.33 3.60
CA GLY A 274 -14.19 -34.03 2.57
C GLY A 274 -15.58 -34.37 3.10
N GLU A 275 -16.61 -33.67 2.64
CA GLU A 275 -17.99 -34.13 2.81
C GLU A 275 -18.21 -35.39 1.96
N GLY A 276 -18.16 -36.57 2.60
CA GLY A 276 -18.67 -37.82 2.04
C GLY A 276 -17.72 -38.59 1.10
N GLY A 277 -17.19 -39.70 1.60
CA GLY A 277 -16.45 -40.73 0.84
C GLY A 277 -14.95 -40.78 1.15
N GLU A 278 -14.36 -41.98 1.04
CA GLU A 278 -12.97 -42.49 1.29
C GLU A 278 -11.76 -41.53 1.43
N SER A 279 -11.86 -40.24 1.11
CA SER A 279 -10.86 -39.17 1.32
C SER A 279 -10.92 -38.46 2.69
N ALA A 280 -11.58 -39.03 3.71
CA ALA A 280 -11.73 -38.40 5.04
C ALA A 280 -10.41 -38.14 5.81
N ASN A 281 -9.27 -38.61 5.30
CA ASN A 281 -7.92 -38.39 5.86
C ASN A 281 -7.00 -37.59 4.93
N ALA A 282 -7.52 -36.94 3.88
CA ALA A 282 -6.70 -36.11 3.02
C ALA A 282 -6.14 -34.93 3.82
N THR A 283 -4.84 -34.64 3.65
CA THR A 283 -4.18 -33.49 4.28
C THR A 283 -3.70 -32.58 3.16
N VAL A 284 -4.06 -31.29 3.22
CA VAL A 284 -3.66 -30.27 2.25
C VAL A 284 -2.56 -29.42 2.86
N ILE A 285 -1.61 -28.98 2.04
CA ILE A 285 -0.57 -28.03 2.44
C ILE A 285 -1.11 -26.62 2.20
N GLY A 286 -1.23 -25.84 3.26
CA GLY A 286 -1.74 -24.46 3.20
C GLY A 286 -0.84 -23.42 3.84
N SER A 287 -1.21 -22.15 3.68
CA SER A 287 -0.60 -21.01 4.37
C SER A 287 -1.02 -20.93 5.84
N VAL A 288 -0.44 -19.96 6.56
CA VAL A 288 -0.81 -19.69 7.94
C VAL A 288 -2.25 -19.17 8.04
N GLU A 289 -2.69 -18.39 7.06
CA GLU A 289 -4.04 -17.82 6.98
C GLU A 289 -5.09 -18.88 6.65
N GLU A 290 -4.77 -19.84 5.77
CA GLU A 290 -5.65 -20.98 5.47
C GLU A 290 -5.85 -21.89 6.68
N LEU A 291 -4.80 -22.11 7.49
CA LEU A 291 -4.89 -22.83 8.75
C LEU A 291 -5.80 -22.10 9.75
N SER A 292 -5.63 -20.78 9.88
CA SER A 292 -6.49 -19.95 10.73
C SER A 292 -7.95 -19.96 10.26
N LEU A 293 -8.22 -19.90 8.96
CA LEU A 293 -9.58 -20.06 8.42
C LEU A 293 -10.18 -21.42 8.79
N ALA A 294 -9.42 -22.51 8.67
CA ALA A 294 -9.89 -23.84 9.08
C ALA A 294 -10.24 -23.91 10.57
N HIS A 295 -9.46 -23.22 11.42
CA HIS A 295 -9.76 -23.11 12.85
C HIS A 295 -11.06 -22.34 13.13
N TYR A 296 -11.28 -21.19 12.50
CA TYR A 296 -12.51 -20.42 12.72
C TYR A 296 -13.76 -21.12 12.18
N ARG A 297 -13.65 -21.93 11.13
CA ARG A 297 -14.75 -22.82 10.70
C ARG A 297 -15.18 -23.81 11.79
N GLN A 298 -14.25 -24.28 12.62
CA GLN A 298 -14.56 -25.14 13.76
C GLN A 298 -15.15 -24.37 14.95
N GLN A 299 -15.06 -23.03 14.95
CA GLN A 299 -15.68 -22.13 15.93
C GLN A 299 -16.98 -21.52 15.40
N ASP A 300 -17.73 -22.28 14.59
CA ASP A 300 -19.01 -21.88 14.02
C ASP A 300 -18.97 -20.66 13.06
N PHE A 301 -17.82 -20.27 12.50
CA PHE A 301 -17.79 -19.30 11.40
C PHE A 301 -17.87 -20.01 10.04
N ASP A 302 -19.08 -20.16 9.49
CA ASP A 302 -19.30 -20.90 8.25
C ASP A 302 -18.72 -20.22 7.00
N GLN A 303 -18.45 -18.91 7.07
CA GLN A 303 -17.80 -18.15 6.00
C GLN A 303 -16.47 -17.52 6.44
N GLY A 304 -15.59 -17.30 5.47
CA GLY A 304 -14.36 -16.54 5.71
C GLY A 304 -13.58 -16.21 4.44
N ILE A 305 -12.95 -15.04 4.42
CA ILE A 305 -12.13 -14.53 3.32
C ILE A 305 -10.75 -14.14 3.87
N HIS A 306 -9.70 -14.68 3.25
CA HIS A 306 -8.35 -14.12 3.33
C HIS A 306 -8.18 -13.09 2.21
N GLY A 307 -8.29 -11.81 2.54
CA GLY A 307 -8.27 -10.75 1.53
C GLY A 307 -7.54 -9.48 1.96
N GLU A 308 -7.01 -9.43 3.19
CA GLU A 308 -6.30 -8.27 3.73
C GLU A 308 -7.11 -6.97 3.48
N GLY A 309 -6.41 -5.88 3.13
CA GLY A 309 -7.05 -4.61 2.78
C GLY A 309 -7.93 -4.65 1.53
N SER A 310 -7.82 -5.65 0.67
CA SER A 310 -8.57 -5.67 -0.60
C SER A 310 -10.05 -6.01 -0.42
N THR A 311 -10.42 -6.75 0.64
CA THR A 311 -11.84 -6.98 1.01
C THR A 311 -12.53 -5.66 1.28
N PHE A 312 -11.94 -4.84 2.15
CA PHE A 312 -12.49 -3.53 2.51
C PHE A 312 -12.36 -2.51 1.37
N SER A 313 -11.30 -2.58 0.56
CA SER A 313 -11.16 -1.71 -0.63
C SER A 313 -12.24 -1.99 -1.67
N THR A 314 -12.60 -3.27 -1.84
CA THR A 314 -13.69 -3.67 -2.73
C THR A 314 -15.03 -3.17 -2.20
N LEU A 315 -15.35 -3.40 -0.92
CA LEU A 315 -16.56 -2.87 -0.30
C LEU A 315 -16.62 -1.34 -0.35
N PHE A 316 -15.48 -0.67 -0.14
CA PHE A 316 -15.35 0.78 -0.26
C PHE A 316 -15.75 1.27 -1.64
N ALA A 317 -15.22 0.65 -2.69
CA ALA A 317 -15.58 1.05 -4.05
C ALA A 317 -17.01 0.67 -4.44
N LEU A 318 -17.53 -0.47 -4.00
CA LEU A 318 -18.93 -0.84 -4.26
C LEU A 318 -19.91 0.14 -3.60
N LEU A 319 -19.64 0.58 -2.36
CA LEU A 319 -20.51 1.50 -1.63
C LEU A 319 -20.38 2.97 -2.05
N LEU A 320 -19.27 3.35 -2.71
CA LEU A 320 -18.97 4.73 -3.12
C LEU A 320 -18.77 4.90 -4.63
N TRP A 321 -19.13 3.92 -5.46
CA TRP A 321 -18.75 3.89 -6.88
C TRP A 321 -19.08 5.20 -7.62
N ASP A 322 -20.32 5.65 -7.51
CA ASP A 322 -20.84 6.87 -8.11
C ASP A 322 -20.10 8.14 -7.62
N ILE A 323 -19.65 8.15 -6.36
CA ILE A 323 -18.89 9.25 -5.76
C ILE A 323 -17.42 9.23 -6.21
N ILE A 324 -16.82 8.05 -6.31
CA ILE A 324 -15.44 7.89 -6.78
C ILE A 324 -15.31 8.40 -8.22
N PHE A 325 -16.29 8.06 -9.07
CA PHE A 325 -16.33 8.42 -10.48
C PHE A 325 -17.21 9.65 -10.77
N MET A 326 -17.57 10.44 -9.76
CA MET A 326 -18.44 11.60 -9.94
C MET A 326 -17.82 12.68 -10.84
N GLU A 327 -18.70 13.41 -11.51
CA GLU A 327 -18.33 14.56 -12.35
C GLU A 327 -18.12 15.83 -11.51
N GLY A 328 -17.66 16.90 -12.16
CA GLY A 328 -17.53 18.23 -11.56
C GLY A 328 -16.21 18.50 -10.85
N ILE A 329 -15.30 17.52 -10.80
CA ILE A 329 -14.00 17.66 -10.17
C ILE A 329 -12.94 17.77 -11.27
N PRO A 330 -12.32 18.95 -11.47
CA PRO A 330 -11.37 19.14 -12.55
C PRO A 330 -10.10 18.34 -12.32
N ASP A 331 -9.50 17.90 -13.43
CA ASP A 331 -8.17 17.29 -13.54
C ASP A 331 -7.98 15.91 -12.90
N VAL A 332 -8.98 15.33 -12.21
CA VAL A 332 -8.87 14.00 -11.60
C VAL A 332 -9.05 12.86 -12.60
N PHE A 333 -9.80 13.10 -13.69
CA PHE A 333 -9.87 12.24 -14.86
C PHE A 333 -9.35 12.99 -16.09
N ARG A 334 -8.21 12.52 -16.60
CA ARG A 334 -7.49 13.11 -17.72
C ARG A 334 -7.54 12.22 -18.95
N ASN A 335 -7.77 10.93 -18.88
CA ASN A 335 -7.96 10.10 -20.08
C ASN A 335 -9.02 9.00 -19.83
N PRO A 336 -9.53 8.33 -20.87
CA PRO A 336 -10.58 7.30 -20.72
C PRO A 336 -10.12 5.94 -20.17
N TYR A 337 -8.86 5.82 -19.71
CA TYR A 337 -8.23 4.55 -19.32
C TYR A 337 -7.72 4.58 -17.87
N GLN A 338 -8.33 5.40 -17.03
CA GLN A 338 -8.07 5.46 -15.60
C GLN A 338 -8.90 4.44 -14.84
N THR A 339 -8.24 3.79 -13.88
CA THR A 339 -8.85 2.83 -12.95
C THR A 339 -9.38 3.49 -11.67
N CYS A 340 -8.98 4.74 -11.42
CA CYS A 340 -9.42 5.58 -10.31
C CYS A 340 -9.16 7.07 -10.60
N PRO A 341 -9.78 8.01 -9.87
CA PRO A 341 -9.42 9.42 -9.96
C PRO A 341 -7.99 9.67 -9.44
N LEU A 342 -7.28 10.61 -10.04
CA LEU A 342 -5.88 10.90 -9.71
C LEU A 342 -5.68 11.39 -8.27
N ASP A 343 -6.71 11.98 -7.66
CA ASP A 343 -6.66 12.49 -6.30
C ASP A 343 -6.91 11.43 -5.21
N LEU A 344 -7.31 10.19 -5.56
CA LEU A 344 -7.69 9.12 -4.63
C LEU A 344 -6.70 8.90 -3.48
N TYR A 345 -5.40 8.97 -3.77
CA TYR A 345 -4.32 8.73 -2.80
C TYR A 345 -3.85 10.00 -2.08
N THR A 346 -4.64 11.06 -2.10
CA THR A 346 -4.31 12.37 -1.55
C THR A 346 -5.45 12.90 -0.70
N ASP A 347 -5.15 13.85 0.20
CA ASP A 347 -6.19 14.49 1.03
C ASP A 347 -7.25 15.22 0.18
N CYS A 348 -6.91 15.58 -1.07
CA CYS A 348 -7.84 16.23 -1.98
C CYS A 348 -9.04 15.34 -2.34
N PHE A 349 -8.93 14.00 -2.29
CA PHE A 349 -10.05 13.12 -2.65
C PHE A 349 -11.28 13.39 -1.77
N TYR A 350 -11.07 13.44 -0.45
CA TYR A 350 -12.11 13.75 0.50
C TYR A 350 -12.57 15.20 0.40
N GLU A 351 -11.64 16.16 0.38
CA GLU A 351 -11.99 17.58 0.37
C GLU A 351 -12.80 17.97 -0.88
N ASN A 352 -12.46 17.44 -2.05
CA ASN A 352 -13.18 17.69 -3.30
C ASN A 352 -14.58 17.06 -3.34
N ARG A 353 -14.85 16.08 -2.46
CA ARG A 353 -16.09 15.27 -2.43
C ARG A 353 -16.78 15.31 -1.07
N LYS A 354 -16.44 16.28 -0.22
CA LYS A 354 -16.73 16.26 1.21
C LYS A 354 -18.23 16.07 1.48
N GLU A 355 -19.07 16.89 0.86
CA GLU A 355 -20.53 16.84 1.06
C GLU A 355 -21.14 15.51 0.60
N ALA A 356 -20.72 15.00 -0.56
CA ALA A 356 -21.21 13.73 -1.11
C ALA A 356 -20.76 12.55 -0.23
N ILE A 357 -19.49 12.52 0.19
CA ILE A 357 -18.95 11.49 1.07
C ILE A 357 -19.62 11.53 2.44
N ASP A 358 -19.72 12.70 3.07
CA ASP A 358 -20.31 12.84 4.41
C ASP A 358 -21.80 12.41 4.38
N SER A 359 -22.54 12.75 3.31
CA SER A 359 -23.93 12.32 3.12
C SER A 359 -24.04 10.80 2.90
N ARG A 360 -23.18 10.20 2.06
CA ARG A 360 -23.16 8.75 1.83
C ARG A 360 -22.77 7.97 3.07
N VAL A 361 -21.80 8.47 3.84
CA VAL A 361 -21.40 7.88 5.13
C VAL A 361 -22.58 7.86 6.10
N GLN A 362 -23.33 8.98 6.19
CA GLN A 362 -24.50 9.04 7.06
C GLN A 362 -25.59 8.07 6.59
N LEU A 363 -25.86 8.01 5.28
CA LEU A 363 -26.80 7.05 4.71
C LEU A 363 -26.41 5.61 5.03
N ILE A 364 -25.15 5.23 4.83
CA ILE A 364 -24.65 3.88 5.13
C ILE A 364 -24.76 3.59 6.62
N HIS A 365 -24.44 4.56 7.48
CA HIS A 365 -24.51 4.41 8.93
C HIS A 365 -25.93 4.09 9.41
N GLU A 366 -26.94 4.70 8.80
CA GLU A 366 -28.36 4.54 9.15
C GLU A 366 -29.08 3.47 8.29
N ALA A 367 -28.39 2.87 7.32
CA ALA A 367 -28.96 1.94 6.34
C ALA A 367 -29.47 0.63 6.97
N SER A 368 -30.60 0.15 6.47
CA SER A 368 -31.03 -1.23 6.70
C SER A 368 -30.16 -2.22 5.92
N VAL A 369 -30.24 -3.50 6.26
CA VAL A 369 -29.52 -4.56 5.53
C VAL A 369 -29.94 -4.60 4.06
N GLU A 370 -31.24 -4.44 3.80
CA GLU A 370 -31.79 -4.41 2.44
C GLU A 370 -31.23 -3.24 1.64
N THR A 371 -31.14 -2.06 2.25
CA THR A 371 -30.54 -0.88 1.59
C THR A 371 -29.07 -1.13 1.22
N LEU A 372 -28.30 -1.77 2.12
CA LEU A 372 -26.91 -2.13 1.82
C LEU A 372 -26.82 -3.17 0.69
N HIS A 373 -27.75 -4.12 0.65
CA HIS A 373 -27.82 -5.14 -0.41
C HIS A 373 -28.11 -4.52 -1.76
N ASP A 374 -29.10 -3.63 -1.83
CA ASP A 374 -29.49 -2.91 -3.04
C ASP A 374 -28.31 -2.07 -3.58
N MET A 375 -27.62 -1.34 -2.70
CA MET A 375 -26.43 -0.56 -3.08
C MET A 375 -25.32 -1.43 -3.69
N LEU A 376 -25.07 -2.61 -3.12
CA LEU A 376 -24.08 -3.56 -3.65
C LEU A 376 -24.54 -4.14 -5.00
N GLU A 377 -25.81 -4.54 -5.09
CA GLU A 377 -26.39 -5.16 -6.29
C GLU A 377 -26.40 -4.19 -7.48
N ASP A 378 -26.78 -2.94 -7.27
CA ASP A 378 -26.78 -1.90 -8.30
C ASP A 378 -25.40 -1.73 -8.95
N VAL A 379 -24.35 -1.66 -8.13
CA VAL A 379 -22.98 -1.49 -8.64
C VAL A 379 -22.45 -2.81 -9.22
N TRP A 380 -22.71 -3.94 -8.58
CA TRP A 380 -22.26 -5.25 -9.08
C TRP A 380 -22.84 -5.51 -10.47
N THR A 381 -24.16 -5.40 -10.63
CA THR A 381 -24.84 -5.70 -11.90
C THR A 381 -24.46 -4.74 -13.03
N SER A 382 -24.21 -3.47 -12.73
CA SER A 382 -23.92 -2.46 -13.75
C SER A 382 -22.44 -2.28 -14.07
N GLN A 383 -21.54 -2.69 -13.17
CA GLN A 383 -20.10 -2.38 -13.27
C GLN A 383 -19.17 -3.61 -13.26
N GLU A 384 -19.69 -4.82 -12.99
CA GLU A 384 -18.88 -6.04 -12.94
C GLU A 384 -17.98 -6.20 -14.17
N GLY A 385 -16.71 -6.54 -13.94
CA GLY A 385 -15.69 -6.68 -14.96
C GLY A 385 -15.00 -5.38 -15.40
N LYS A 386 -15.49 -4.19 -14.99
CA LYS A 386 -14.75 -2.93 -15.24
C LYS A 386 -13.52 -2.83 -14.35
N VAL A 387 -12.43 -2.32 -14.91
CA VAL A 387 -11.14 -2.22 -14.21
C VAL A 387 -11.12 -1.03 -13.26
N CYS A 388 -11.25 -1.31 -11.96
CA CYS A 388 -11.08 -0.32 -10.90
C CYS A 388 -9.95 -0.76 -9.97
N SER A 389 -9.04 0.15 -9.61
CA SER A 389 -7.89 -0.17 -8.74
C SER A 389 -8.28 -0.55 -7.30
N LEU A 390 -9.54 -0.31 -6.94
CA LEU A 390 -10.11 -0.60 -5.62
C LEU A 390 -10.87 -1.92 -5.58
N VAL A 391 -11.32 -2.43 -6.73
CA VAL A 391 -12.20 -3.61 -6.81
C VAL A 391 -11.44 -4.79 -7.39
N SER A 392 -11.41 -5.89 -6.64
CA SER A 392 -11.14 -7.20 -7.20
C SER A 392 -12.45 -7.96 -7.31
N TRP A 393 -12.98 -8.10 -8.52
CA TRP A 393 -14.27 -8.76 -8.76
C TRP A 393 -14.28 -10.23 -8.32
N GLU A 394 -13.10 -10.87 -8.27
CA GLU A 394 -12.93 -12.25 -7.80
C GLU A 394 -12.74 -12.34 -6.27
N ARG A 395 -12.72 -11.20 -5.54
CA ARG A 395 -12.53 -11.19 -4.08
C ARG A 395 -13.67 -11.89 -3.35
N PHE A 396 -14.89 -11.70 -3.85
CA PHE A 396 -16.07 -12.42 -3.40
C PHE A 396 -16.41 -13.46 -4.44
N SER A 397 -16.81 -14.65 -4.01
CA SER A 397 -17.23 -15.72 -4.92
C SER A 397 -18.55 -15.40 -5.63
N SER A 398 -19.36 -14.53 -5.05
CA SER A 398 -20.62 -14.03 -5.63
C SER A 398 -21.07 -12.74 -4.94
N LEU A 399 -22.02 -12.04 -5.58
CA LEU A 399 -22.76 -10.93 -4.96
C LEU A 399 -23.40 -11.35 -3.63
N GLN A 400 -23.98 -12.56 -3.56
CA GLN A 400 -24.62 -13.06 -2.33
C GLN A 400 -23.62 -13.21 -1.18
N GLN A 401 -22.37 -13.59 -1.47
CA GLN A 401 -21.33 -13.64 -0.44
C GLN A 401 -21.02 -12.22 0.07
N ALA A 402 -20.86 -11.23 -0.82
CA ALA A 402 -20.65 -9.84 -0.44
C ALA A 402 -21.81 -9.29 0.39
N GLN A 403 -23.06 -9.54 -0.04
CA GLN A 403 -24.29 -9.19 0.68
C GLN A 403 -24.35 -9.83 2.07
N SER A 404 -24.02 -11.13 2.19
CA SER A 404 -24.00 -11.81 3.49
C SER A 404 -22.99 -11.20 4.46
N LEU A 405 -21.84 -10.72 3.95
CA LEU A 405 -20.83 -10.09 4.79
C LEU A 405 -21.29 -8.71 5.27
N VAL A 406 -21.86 -7.88 4.39
CA VAL A 406 -22.35 -6.55 4.80
C VAL A 406 -23.53 -6.65 5.76
N SER A 407 -24.35 -7.70 5.68
CA SER A 407 -25.40 -7.99 6.68
C SER A 407 -24.82 -8.18 8.07
N CYS A 408 -23.71 -8.90 8.19
CA CYS A 408 -23.07 -9.18 9.48
C CYS A 408 -22.34 -7.93 10.01
N MET A 409 -21.66 -7.19 9.13
CA MET A 409 -20.93 -5.98 9.49
C MET A 409 -21.86 -4.86 9.96
N GLY A 410 -22.99 -4.68 9.29
CA GLY A 410 -23.97 -3.63 9.59
C GLY A 410 -23.54 -2.23 9.15
N GLY A 411 -24.53 -1.35 9.00
CA GLY A 411 -24.35 0.00 8.46
C GLY A 411 -23.41 0.89 9.27
N ALA A 412 -23.56 0.92 10.60
CA ALA A 412 -22.76 1.78 11.46
C ALA A 412 -21.25 1.51 11.37
N PHE A 413 -20.85 0.25 11.40
CA PHE A 413 -19.45 -0.15 11.25
C PHE A 413 -18.92 0.20 9.85
N LEU A 414 -19.67 -0.16 8.79
CA LEU A 414 -19.30 0.13 7.41
C LEU A 414 -19.13 1.64 7.20
N GLY A 415 -20.09 2.45 7.65
CA GLY A 415 -20.02 3.92 7.56
C GLY A 415 -18.75 4.48 8.20
N GLY A 416 -18.35 3.95 9.36
CA GLY A 416 -17.09 4.32 10.03
C GLY A 416 -15.84 3.97 9.23
N VAL A 417 -15.78 2.75 8.68
CA VAL A 417 -14.66 2.30 7.82
C VAL A 417 -14.56 3.16 6.56
N ILE A 418 -15.69 3.39 5.89
CA ILE A 418 -15.79 4.22 4.69
C ILE A 418 -15.34 5.65 4.96
N ALA A 419 -15.80 6.26 6.07
CA ALA A 419 -15.43 7.62 6.45
C ALA A 419 -13.91 7.74 6.65
N ARG A 420 -13.31 6.75 7.32
CA ARG A 420 -11.87 6.71 7.56
C ARG A 420 -11.09 6.53 6.26
N MET A 421 -11.46 5.56 5.44
CA MET A 421 -10.79 5.28 4.17
C MET A 421 -10.91 6.43 3.18
N SER A 422 -12.04 7.15 3.16
CA SER A 422 -12.23 8.33 2.32
C SER A 422 -11.24 9.45 2.66
N LYS A 423 -10.98 9.69 3.94
CA LYS A 423 -10.11 10.80 4.41
C LYS A 423 -8.62 10.56 4.14
N ASP A 424 -8.19 9.29 4.13
CA ASP A 424 -6.77 8.98 3.97
C ASP A 424 -6.52 7.60 3.35
N TYR A 425 -7.08 7.36 2.14
CA TYR A 425 -7.03 6.05 1.50
C TYR A 425 -5.61 5.50 1.36
N ARG A 426 -4.62 6.35 0.99
CA ARG A 426 -3.21 5.96 0.83
C ARG A 426 -2.63 5.29 2.07
N HIS A 427 -2.93 5.80 3.26
CA HIS A 427 -2.37 5.27 4.50
C HIS A 427 -3.29 4.24 5.16
N CYS A 428 -4.58 4.26 4.83
CA CYS A 428 -5.60 3.32 5.28
C CYS A 428 -5.61 2.00 4.50
N ARG A 429 -5.22 1.98 3.21
CA ARG A 429 -5.26 0.75 2.38
C ARG A 429 -4.39 -0.40 2.92
N GLY A 430 -3.39 -0.10 3.75
CA GLY A 430 -2.48 -1.09 4.33
C GLY A 430 -2.62 -1.21 5.84
N GLY A 431 -2.53 -2.43 6.34
CA GLY A 431 -2.61 -2.77 7.77
C GLY A 431 -4.01 -3.16 8.26
N LEU A 432 -4.98 -3.30 7.37
CA LEU A 432 -6.24 -3.98 7.68
C LEU A 432 -5.99 -5.47 7.94
N PRO A 433 -6.82 -6.13 8.79
CA PRO A 433 -6.63 -7.54 9.16
C PRO A 433 -6.64 -8.48 7.96
N ASP A 434 -5.86 -9.57 8.04
CA ASP A 434 -5.73 -10.57 6.97
C ASP A 434 -7.06 -11.24 6.65
N LEU A 435 -7.83 -11.59 7.68
CA LEU A 435 -9.05 -12.37 7.59
C LEU A 435 -10.29 -11.58 8.03
N VAL A 436 -11.39 -11.89 7.36
CA VAL A 436 -12.75 -11.62 7.82
C VAL A 436 -13.48 -12.95 7.88
N VAL A 437 -13.99 -13.33 9.04
CA VAL A 437 -14.79 -14.56 9.24
C VAL A 437 -16.15 -14.20 9.79
N TRP A 438 -17.22 -14.86 9.34
CA TRP A 438 -18.58 -14.55 9.77
C TRP A 438 -19.47 -15.79 9.79
N ASN A 439 -20.53 -15.71 10.59
CA ASN A 439 -21.57 -16.73 10.67
C ASN A 439 -22.86 -16.17 10.10
N THR A 440 -23.38 -16.83 9.06
CA THR A 440 -24.56 -16.37 8.31
C THR A 440 -25.88 -16.59 9.04
N SER A 441 -25.90 -17.49 10.03
CA SER A 441 -27.11 -17.83 10.78
C SER A 441 -27.37 -16.88 11.96
N ASN A 442 -26.32 -16.36 12.60
CA ASN A 442 -26.43 -15.49 13.78
C ASN A 442 -25.90 -14.05 13.54
N ASN A 443 -25.47 -13.74 12.31
CA ASN A 443 -24.93 -12.44 11.89
C ASN A 443 -23.73 -11.96 12.72
N SER A 444 -22.94 -12.87 13.31
CA SER A 444 -21.69 -12.52 13.97
C SER A 444 -20.53 -12.50 12.98
N TYR A 445 -19.57 -11.61 13.20
CA TYR A 445 -18.34 -11.56 12.41
C TYR A 445 -17.15 -11.22 13.29
N LYS A 446 -15.96 -11.55 12.80
CA LYS A 446 -14.69 -11.23 13.44
C LYS A 446 -13.66 -10.82 12.39
N LEU A 447 -12.84 -9.84 12.74
CA LEU A 447 -11.71 -9.38 11.94
C LEU A 447 -10.42 -9.89 12.59
N VAL A 448 -9.65 -10.68 11.85
CA VAL A 448 -8.53 -11.42 12.43
C VAL A 448 -7.24 -11.10 11.68
N GLU A 449 -6.25 -10.64 12.44
CA GLU A 449 -4.87 -10.49 11.99
C GLU A 449 -4.09 -11.76 12.35
N VAL A 450 -3.48 -12.41 11.37
CA VAL A 450 -2.79 -13.69 11.54
C VAL A 450 -1.30 -13.46 11.66
N LYS A 451 -0.69 -14.03 12.69
CA LYS A 451 0.76 -13.93 12.94
C LYS A 451 1.41 -15.29 12.98
N GLY A 452 2.31 -15.53 12.03
CA GLY A 452 3.18 -16.70 12.05
C GLY A 452 4.19 -16.66 13.20
N PRO A 453 4.96 -17.75 13.43
CA PRO A 453 5.78 -17.95 14.63
C PRO A 453 6.83 -16.86 14.95
N SER A 454 7.20 -16.03 13.98
CA SER A 454 8.21 -14.97 14.15
C SER A 454 7.71 -13.60 13.72
N ASP A 455 6.44 -13.48 13.36
CA ASP A 455 5.87 -12.22 12.89
C ASP A 455 5.32 -11.38 14.06
N ARG A 456 5.27 -10.07 13.87
CA ARG A 456 4.77 -9.11 14.86
C ARG A 456 3.87 -8.09 14.17
N LEU A 457 2.93 -7.54 14.93
CA LEU A 457 2.08 -6.46 14.45
C LEU A 457 2.90 -5.23 14.03
N SER A 458 2.73 -4.79 12.79
CA SER A 458 3.21 -3.49 12.36
C SER A 458 2.45 -2.37 13.06
N GLN A 459 3.01 -1.15 13.08
CA GLN A 459 2.32 0.01 13.67
C GLN A 459 0.98 0.30 12.96
N LYS A 460 0.92 0.10 11.64
CA LYS A 460 -0.33 0.28 10.89
C LYS A 460 -1.41 -0.71 11.31
N GLN A 461 -1.04 -1.97 11.54
CA GLN A 461 -1.96 -3.01 12.02
C GLN A 461 -2.47 -2.70 13.43
N GLN A 462 -1.58 -2.29 14.35
CA GLN A 462 -2.00 -1.89 15.71
C GLN A 462 -3.03 -0.77 15.69
N ILE A 463 -2.81 0.24 14.84
CA ILE A 463 -3.76 1.36 14.69
C ILE A 463 -5.08 0.89 14.09
N TRP A 464 -5.04 0.02 13.07
CA TRP A 464 -6.27 -0.48 12.47
C TRP A 464 -7.08 -1.33 13.43
N LEU A 465 -6.44 -2.23 14.19
CA LEU A 465 -7.10 -3.07 15.18
C LEU A 465 -7.79 -2.24 16.27
N ASP A 466 -7.10 -1.24 16.83
CA ASP A 466 -7.66 -0.28 17.80
C ASP A 466 -8.85 0.50 17.22
N GLU A 467 -8.77 0.91 15.96
CA GLU A 467 -9.83 1.70 15.32
C GLU A 467 -11.04 0.85 14.93
N LEU A 468 -10.83 -0.37 14.46
CA LEU A 468 -11.91 -1.32 14.20
C LEU A 468 -12.64 -1.70 15.49
N GLN A 469 -11.90 -1.86 16.60
CA GLN A 469 -12.48 -2.10 17.92
C GLN A 469 -13.33 -0.90 18.39
N LYS A 470 -12.87 0.34 18.17
CA LYS A 470 -13.64 1.56 18.48
C LYS A 470 -14.93 1.67 17.65
N LEU A 471 -14.93 1.12 16.44
CA LEU A 471 -16.13 1.01 15.60
C LEU A 471 -17.05 -0.15 16.01
N GLY A 472 -16.70 -0.89 17.07
CA GLY A 472 -17.53 -1.95 17.64
C GLY A 472 -17.34 -3.34 17.03
N ALA A 473 -16.33 -3.55 16.17
CA ALA A 473 -16.03 -4.87 15.63
C ALA A 473 -15.34 -5.79 16.65
N ASP A 474 -15.63 -7.09 16.59
CA ASP A 474 -14.83 -8.12 17.26
C ASP A 474 -13.52 -8.30 16.49
N VAL A 475 -12.41 -7.90 17.13
CA VAL A 475 -11.06 -7.92 16.54
C VAL A 475 -10.15 -8.83 17.35
N GLU A 476 -9.33 -9.60 16.66
CA GLU A 476 -8.45 -10.58 17.30
C GLU A 476 -7.13 -10.73 16.55
N VAL A 477 -6.06 -11.04 17.27
CA VAL A 477 -4.77 -11.44 16.69
C VAL A 477 -4.59 -12.93 16.92
N CYS A 478 -4.53 -13.69 15.83
CA CYS A 478 -4.37 -15.14 15.83
C CYS A 478 -2.90 -15.50 15.62
N HIS A 479 -2.22 -15.92 16.69
CA HIS A 479 -0.84 -16.42 16.64
C HIS A 479 -0.83 -17.89 16.27
N VAL A 480 -0.02 -18.25 15.28
CA VAL A 480 0.17 -19.66 14.89
C VAL A 480 1.51 -20.15 15.42
N GLU A 481 1.44 -21.12 16.32
CA GLU A 481 2.60 -21.87 16.80
C GLU A 481 2.82 -23.12 15.96
N ALA A 482 4.06 -23.31 15.52
CA ALA A 482 4.46 -24.49 14.78
C ALA A 482 4.68 -25.69 15.72
N THR A 483 3.96 -26.78 15.49
CA THR A 483 4.25 -28.07 16.10
C THR A 483 5.10 -28.92 15.16
N GLY A 484 6.18 -29.51 15.68
CA GLY A 484 6.99 -30.46 14.93
C GLY A 484 6.28 -31.82 14.77
N ALA A 485 6.69 -32.62 13.79
CA ALA A 485 6.09 -33.93 13.47
C ALA A 485 6.08 -34.95 14.65
N ARG A 486 6.80 -34.69 15.74
CA ARG A 486 6.82 -35.54 16.97
C ARG A 486 5.93 -35.04 18.11
N GLY A 487 5.24 -33.91 17.94
CA GLY A 487 4.48 -33.24 19.01
C GLY A 487 3.04 -33.70 19.18
N VAL A 488 2.50 -34.50 18.25
CA VAL A 488 1.15 -35.06 18.36
C VAL A 488 1.25 -36.38 19.12
N ARG A 489 1.34 -36.32 20.45
CA ARG A 489 0.84 -37.43 21.27
C ARG A 489 -0.68 -37.30 21.24
N LEU A 490 -1.32 -38.18 20.48
CA LEU A 490 -2.74 -38.50 20.61
C LEU A 490 -2.97 -38.87 22.09
N GLU A 491 -3.75 -38.07 22.80
CA GLU A 491 -4.38 -38.49 24.06
C GLU A 491 -5.64 -39.29 23.74
#